data_AF-A0A7M2Z0H2-F1
#
_entry.id   AF-A0A7M2Z0H2-F1
#
_cell.length_a   1.000
_cell.length_b   1.000
_cell.length_c   1.000
_cell.angle_alpha   90.00
_cell.angle_beta   90.00
_cell.angle_gamma   90.00
#
_symmetry.space_group_name_H-M   'P 1'
#
loop_
_entity.id
_entity.type
_entity.pdbx_description
1 polymer ?
#
loop_
_entity_poly.entity_id
_entity_poly.type
_entity_poly.pdbx_seq_one_letter_code
_entity_poly.pdbx_strand_id
1 'polypeptide(L)'
;MSLVPSARLLAHGIGGVQDLPVPRWLFYWGGAAVLVASFVALGVLWREPQLARRAGGLALPRRLSRLVLGPGRVVAQAASAALFALVFAAALLGSTDPLENLAPTWVYVAFWLGMPVLSILFGNVWRAFSPWRALADAFVWAWERSGREARPLAVYPERYGRLPGAAALFAFAALELAYADPSGPRALAFAIALYTYITLFGMAAFGRETWSGRGEGFAILFAYLARMSPLAARDGRLSLRPPLAGLGGSESLAGSVPFIAVALGTVGFDGFSRTTTWQDLLARVEAPYVVDRPGLGEIVATGLNLAGLLGAVAIVGLAYLGACALARWTVNAPRTLAHEFTLSLVPIAFVYEVAHYFSLFVLQGQFLAPLLSDPLGKGWDLLGTADVAPNLAALTPNTIWYVQAAALVLGHVAGLAVAHDRAVAIFAARTDALRSQYAMLALMVLYTVAGLWLLSRG
;
A
#
# COMPACT_ATOMS: atom_id res chain seq x y z
N MET A 1 30.21 -23.61 13.82
CA MET A 1 28.80 -23.31 14.13
C MET A 1 28.38 -22.17 13.21
N SER A 2 27.80 -22.51 12.06
CA SER A 2 27.45 -21.56 11.00
C SER A 2 26.24 -20.75 11.41
N LEU A 3 26.42 -19.45 11.64
CA LEU A 3 25.33 -18.49 11.80
C LEU A 3 24.65 -18.34 10.44
N VAL A 4 23.53 -19.05 10.26
CA VAL A 4 22.63 -18.84 9.12
C VAL A 4 21.87 -17.53 9.39
N PRO A 5 21.92 -16.51 8.51
CA PRO A 5 21.08 -15.34 8.65
C PRO A 5 19.68 -15.66 8.09
N SER A 6 18.86 -16.41 8.82
CA SER A 6 17.58 -16.95 8.31
C SER A 6 16.35 -16.08 8.62
N ALA A 7 16.35 -15.23 9.65
CA ALA A 7 15.17 -14.43 10.00
C ALA A 7 15.01 -13.13 9.17
N ARG A 8 16.12 -12.44 8.86
CA ARG A 8 16.08 -11.19 8.06
C ARG A 8 15.66 -11.42 6.61
N LEU A 9 15.93 -12.61 6.07
CA LEU A 9 15.68 -13.00 4.67
C LEU A 9 14.20 -13.32 4.37
N LEU A 10 13.35 -13.43 5.39
CA LEU A 10 11.93 -13.81 5.25
C LEU A 10 11.00 -12.61 5.45
N ALA A 11 11.43 -11.61 6.23
CA ALA A 11 10.75 -10.32 6.31
C ALA A 11 10.95 -9.46 5.06
N HIS A 12 12.00 -9.74 4.27
CA HIS A 12 12.34 -9.04 3.04
C HIS A 12 12.48 -10.08 1.93
N GLY A 13 11.63 -9.99 0.89
CA GLY A 13 11.60 -10.95 -0.22
C GLY A 13 12.99 -11.27 -0.79
N ILE A 14 13.12 -12.46 -1.38
CA ILE A 14 14.34 -12.88 -2.07
C ILE A 14 14.77 -11.75 -3.00
N GLY A 15 15.98 -11.22 -2.77
CA GLY A 15 16.56 -10.08 -3.49
C GLY A 15 16.42 -10.21 -5.00
N GLY A 16 16.32 -9.07 -5.67
CA GLY A 16 16.12 -8.98 -7.11
C GLY A 16 17.23 -9.68 -7.87
N VAL A 17 16.88 -10.11 -9.07
CA VAL A 17 17.78 -10.84 -9.95
C VAL A 17 18.84 -9.88 -10.46
N GLN A 18 20.05 -9.94 -9.90
CA GLN A 18 21.17 -9.09 -10.33
C GLN A 18 21.60 -9.38 -11.78
N ASP A 19 21.38 -10.62 -12.24
CA ASP A 19 21.59 -11.04 -13.63
C ASP A 19 20.35 -10.77 -14.47
N LEU A 20 20.19 -9.51 -14.87
CA LEU A 20 19.12 -9.10 -15.76
C LEU A 20 19.19 -9.91 -17.07
N PRO A 21 18.05 -10.42 -17.59
CA PRO A 21 18.03 -11.15 -18.86
C PRO A 21 18.35 -10.26 -20.07
N VAL A 22 18.39 -8.93 -19.87
CA VAL A 22 18.70 -7.93 -20.89
C VAL A 22 19.74 -6.91 -20.39
N PRO A 23 20.51 -6.28 -21.29
CA PRO A 23 21.44 -5.22 -20.91
C PRO A 23 20.76 -4.08 -20.14
N ARG A 24 21.39 -3.63 -19.03
CA ARG A 24 20.89 -2.55 -18.17
C ARG A 24 20.47 -1.28 -18.90
N TRP A 25 21.23 -0.88 -19.93
CA TRP A 25 20.91 0.31 -20.70
C TRP A 25 19.58 0.16 -21.43
N LEU A 26 19.32 -1.01 -22.03
CA LEU A 26 18.09 -1.28 -22.77
C LEU A 26 16.88 -1.30 -21.83
N PHE A 27 17.08 -1.79 -20.61
CA PHE A 27 16.06 -1.80 -19.56
C PHE A 27 15.58 -0.38 -19.20
N TYR A 28 16.52 0.53 -18.92
CA TYR A 28 16.18 1.91 -18.55
C TYR A 28 15.61 2.71 -19.73
N TRP A 29 16.23 2.61 -20.90
CA TRP A 29 15.77 3.31 -22.10
C TRP A 29 14.42 2.77 -22.58
N GLY A 30 14.18 1.47 -22.47
CA GLY A 30 12.90 0.85 -22.82
C GLY A 30 11.75 1.37 -21.97
N GLY A 31 11.92 1.42 -20.65
CA GLY A 31 10.92 1.98 -19.74
C GLY A 31 10.61 3.46 -20.04
N ALA A 32 11.65 4.27 -20.23
CA ALA A 32 11.49 5.68 -20.59
C ALA A 32 10.81 5.88 -21.95
N ALA A 33 11.22 5.10 -22.97
CA ALA A 33 10.65 5.16 -24.31
C ALA A 33 9.16 4.79 -24.32
N VAL A 34 8.75 3.77 -23.55
CA VAL A 34 7.33 3.37 -23.43
C VAL A 34 6.50 4.50 -22.82
N LEU A 35 7.02 5.21 -21.80
CA LEU A 35 6.32 6.34 -21.20
C LEU A 35 6.19 7.53 -22.16
N VAL A 36 7.26 7.86 -22.89
CA VAL A 36 7.22 8.94 -23.90
C VAL A 36 6.25 8.58 -25.03
N ALA A 37 6.30 7.34 -25.54
CA ALA A 37 5.38 6.88 -26.57
C ALA A 37 3.91 6.88 -26.09
N SER A 38 3.68 6.44 -24.85
CA SER A 38 2.36 6.47 -24.22
C SER A 38 1.87 7.89 -24.01
N PHE A 39 2.73 8.82 -23.62
CA PHE A 39 2.39 10.23 -23.53
C PHE A 39 1.95 10.82 -24.87
N VAL A 40 2.70 10.55 -25.94
CA VAL A 40 2.35 10.98 -27.30
C VAL A 40 1.01 10.38 -27.73
N ALA A 41 0.81 9.08 -27.49
CA ALA A 41 -0.44 8.39 -27.80
C ALA A 41 -1.64 8.98 -27.05
N LEU A 42 -1.51 9.23 -25.74
CA LEU A 42 -2.53 9.89 -24.92
C LEU A 42 -2.83 11.30 -25.45
N GLY A 43 -1.79 12.08 -25.76
CA GLY A 43 -1.95 13.42 -26.33
C GLY A 43 -2.69 13.44 -27.65
N VAL A 44 -2.52 12.42 -28.51
CA VAL A 44 -3.17 12.31 -29.82
C VAL A 44 -4.60 11.74 -29.74
N LEU A 45 -4.77 10.65 -28.99
CA LEU A 45 -5.97 9.81 -28.97
C LEU A 45 -6.96 10.20 -27.86
N TRP A 46 -6.49 10.69 -26.72
CA TRP A 46 -7.30 10.97 -25.54
C TRP A 46 -7.57 12.48 -25.40
N ARG A 47 -8.54 12.97 -26.17
CA ARG A 47 -8.81 14.42 -26.33
C ARG A 47 -9.87 14.97 -25.39
N GLU A 48 -10.63 14.11 -24.72
CA GLU A 48 -11.70 14.50 -23.81
C GLU A 48 -11.64 13.66 -22.53
N PRO A 49 -12.10 14.17 -21.38
CA PRO A 49 -12.02 13.43 -20.12
C PRO A 49 -12.96 12.21 -20.14
N GLN A 50 -12.45 11.00 -20.05
CA GLN A 50 -13.22 9.76 -20.12
C GLN A 50 -13.47 9.15 -18.74
N LEU A 51 -12.53 9.27 -17.79
CA LEU A 51 -12.60 8.53 -16.52
C LEU A 51 -13.77 9.00 -15.66
N ALA A 52 -13.87 10.30 -15.40
CA ALA A 52 -14.94 10.88 -14.60
C ALA A 52 -16.34 10.62 -15.20
N ARG A 53 -16.47 10.70 -16.54
CA ARG A 53 -17.72 10.41 -17.25
C ARG A 53 -18.15 8.95 -17.09
N ARG A 54 -17.21 8.01 -17.03
CA ARG A 54 -17.48 6.57 -16.91
C ARG A 54 -17.48 6.06 -15.47
N ALA A 55 -17.22 6.92 -14.49
CA ALA A 55 -17.12 6.54 -13.08
C ALA A 55 -18.43 5.99 -12.47
N GLY A 56 -19.59 6.37 -13.04
CA GLY A 56 -20.90 5.89 -12.61
C GLY A 56 -21.15 4.41 -12.88
N GLY A 57 -20.59 3.88 -13.98
CA GLY A 57 -20.69 2.47 -14.36
C GLY A 57 -22.12 1.97 -14.61
N LEU A 58 -22.22 0.66 -14.82
CA LEU A 58 -23.47 -0.09 -14.94
C LEU A 58 -23.87 -0.65 -13.57
N ALA A 59 -25.05 -0.27 -13.07
CA ALA A 59 -25.53 -0.77 -11.79
C ALA A 59 -25.84 -2.28 -11.85
N LEU A 60 -25.33 -3.03 -10.88
CA LEU A 60 -25.61 -4.45 -10.73
C LEU A 60 -27.03 -4.70 -10.16
N PRO A 61 -27.54 -5.94 -10.29
CA PRO A 61 -28.85 -6.31 -9.76
C PRO A 61 -29.01 -5.94 -8.29
N ARG A 62 -30.17 -5.35 -7.93
CA ARG A 62 -30.47 -4.91 -6.56
C ARG A 62 -30.43 -6.06 -5.54
N ARG A 63 -30.75 -7.29 -5.96
CA ARG A 63 -30.70 -8.49 -5.10
C ARG A 63 -29.26 -8.82 -4.68
N LEU A 64 -28.34 -8.82 -5.65
CA LEU A 64 -26.91 -9.03 -5.40
C LEU A 64 -26.34 -7.92 -4.50
N SER A 65 -26.66 -6.67 -4.78
CA SER A 65 -26.23 -5.53 -3.94
C SER A 65 -26.71 -5.68 -2.49
N ARG A 66 -27.98 -6.06 -2.28
CA ARG A 66 -28.55 -6.28 -0.94
C ARG A 66 -27.91 -7.47 -0.21
N LEU A 67 -27.63 -8.56 -0.91
CA LEU A 67 -26.98 -9.74 -0.32
C LEU A 67 -25.55 -9.43 0.12
N VAL A 68 -24.75 -8.84 -0.77
CA VAL A 68 -23.33 -8.56 -0.51
C VAL A 68 -23.16 -7.45 0.54
N LEU A 69 -23.90 -6.35 0.42
CA LEU A 69 -23.75 -5.20 1.32
C LEU A 69 -24.52 -5.35 2.65
N GLY A 70 -25.45 -6.33 2.72
CA GLY A 70 -26.23 -6.66 3.91
C GLY A 70 -25.63 -7.87 4.66
N PRO A 71 -26.26 -9.06 4.60
CA PRO A 71 -25.82 -10.23 5.38
C PRO A 71 -24.40 -10.69 5.03
N GLY A 72 -24.01 -10.62 3.76
CA GLY A 72 -22.66 -10.99 3.32
C GLY A 72 -21.58 -10.15 4.02
N ARG A 73 -21.82 -8.84 4.17
CA ARG A 73 -20.95 -7.95 4.94
C ARG A 73 -20.85 -8.38 6.40
N VAL A 74 -21.95 -8.75 7.05
CA VAL A 74 -21.94 -9.16 8.46
C VAL A 74 -21.13 -10.45 8.65
N VAL A 75 -21.31 -11.42 7.75
CA VAL A 75 -20.53 -12.67 7.76
C VAL A 75 -19.04 -12.38 7.55
N ALA A 76 -18.70 -11.53 6.58
CA ALA A 76 -17.31 -11.13 6.34
C ALA A 76 -16.69 -10.40 7.55
N GLN A 77 -17.46 -9.51 8.19
CA GLN A 77 -17.05 -8.81 9.41
C GLN A 77 -16.81 -9.77 10.58
N ALA A 78 -17.71 -10.73 10.79
CA ALA A 78 -17.58 -11.74 11.85
C ALA A 78 -16.37 -12.66 11.60
N ALA A 79 -16.21 -13.17 10.38
CA ALA A 79 -15.08 -13.99 10.00
C ALA A 79 -13.75 -13.23 10.16
N SER A 80 -13.73 -11.96 9.75
CA SER A 80 -12.53 -11.13 9.90
C SER A 80 -12.21 -10.82 11.36
N ALA A 81 -13.21 -10.59 12.22
CA ALA A 81 -12.99 -10.35 13.64
C ALA A 81 -12.44 -11.61 14.34
N ALA A 82 -12.97 -12.78 14.00
CA ALA A 82 -12.46 -14.06 14.52
C ALA A 82 -11.02 -14.32 14.08
N LEU A 83 -10.72 -14.08 12.79
CA LEU A 83 -9.37 -14.25 12.24
C LEU A 83 -8.39 -13.23 12.81
N PHE A 84 -8.82 -11.99 13.01
CA PHE A 84 -8.03 -10.98 13.71
C PHE A 84 -7.69 -11.40 15.14
N ALA A 85 -8.67 -11.94 15.89
CA ALA A 85 -8.44 -12.45 17.23
C ALA A 85 -7.47 -13.64 17.25
N LEU A 86 -7.57 -14.54 16.26
CA LEU A 86 -6.65 -15.65 16.08
C LEU A 86 -5.21 -15.17 15.83
N VAL A 87 -5.03 -14.25 14.88
CA VAL A 87 -3.71 -13.68 14.55
C VAL A 87 -3.11 -12.93 15.73
N PHE A 88 -3.92 -12.16 16.46
CA PHE A 88 -3.47 -11.48 17.68
C PHE A 88 -3.09 -12.48 18.78
N ALA A 89 -3.86 -13.54 18.97
CA ALA A 89 -3.53 -14.62 19.91
C ALA A 89 -2.27 -15.38 19.51
N ALA A 90 -2.05 -15.63 18.21
CA ALA A 90 -0.82 -16.21 17.68
C ALA A 90 0.39 -15.33 17.98
N ALA A 91 0.30 -14.03 17.72
CA ALA A 91 1.36 -13.08 18.01
C ALA A 91 1.72 -13.04 19.52
N LEU A 92 0.70 -13.06 20.39
CA LEU A 92 0.84 -12.88 21.83
C LEU A 92 1.24 -14.17 22.57
N LEU A 93 0.64 -15.31 22.20
CA LEU A 93 0.69 -16.57 22.95
C LEU A 93 1.34 -17.73 22.18
N GLY A 94 1.50 -17.60 20.85
CA GLY A 94 2.11 -18.63 20.00
C GLY A 94 3.63 -18.65 20.08
N SER A 95 4.25 -19.48 19.22
CA SER A 95 5.72 -19.61 19.11
C SER A 95 6.42 -18.25 19.02
N THR A 96 7.60 -18.13 19.65
CA THR A 96 8.47 -16.94 19.48
C THR A 96 9.16 -16.94 18.13
N ASP A 97 9.27 -18.11 17.49
CA ASP A 97 9.88 -18.23 16.17
C ASP A 97 8.93 -17.65 15.11
N PRO A 98 9.35 -16.62 14.35
CA PRO A 98 8.53 -16.07 13.26
C PRO A 98 8.15 -17.11 12.18
N LEU A 99 8.93 -18.17 12.01
CA LEU A 99 8.68 -19.22 11.01
C LEU A 99 7.52 -20.14 11.37
N GLU A 100 7.27 -20.34 12.66
CA GLU A 100 6.20 -21.20 13.18
C GLU A 100 4.97 -20.37 13.61
N ASN A 101 5.07 -19.05 13.58
CA ASN A 101 4.01 -18.16 14.01
C ASN A 101 3.20 -17.65 12.82
N LEU A 102 1.87 -17.72 12.91
CA LEU A 102 0.98 -17.20 11.86
C LEU A 102 1.11 -15.68 11.67
N ALA A 103 1.37 -14.93 12.75
CA ALA A 103 1.18 -13.48 12.75
C ALA A 103 2.08 -12.70 11.77
N PRO A 104 3.40 -12.95 11.66
CA PRO A 104 4.25 -12.26 10.71
C PRO A 104 3.81 -12.49 9.25
N THR A 105 3.60 -13.76 8.87
CA THR A 105 3.16 -14.10 7.51
C THR A 105 1.76 -13.55 7.21
N TRP A 106 0.85 -13.58 8.19
CA TRP A 106 -0.47 -13.00 8.01
C TRP A 106 -0.42 -11.48 7.81
N VAL A 107 0.28 -10.75 8.68
CA VAL A 107 0.34 -9.29 8.64
C VAL A 107 1.08 -8.80 7.40
N TYR A 108 2.28 -9.31 7.13
CA TYR A 108 3.14 -8.81 6.06
C TYR A 108 2.82 -9.37 4.68
N VAL A 109 2.17 -10.54 4.58
CA VAL A 109 1.91 -11.18 3.28
C VAL A 109 0.42 -11.21 2.97
N ALA A 110 -0.38 -11.90 3.79
CA ALA A 110 -1.81 -12.03 3.50
C ALA A 110 -2.54 -10.68 3.54
N PHE A 111 -2.28 -9.90 4.59
CA PHE A 111 -2.92 -8.62 4.82
C PHE A 111 -2.25 -7.51 4.01
N TRP A 112 -0.97 -7.23 4.25
CA TRP A 112 -0.28 -6.10 3.64
C TRP A 112 -0.21 -6.17 2.12
N LEU A 113 0.05 -7.35 1.53
CA LEU A 113 0.16 -7.52 0.07
C LEU A 113 -1.13 -8.05 -0.58
N GLY A 114 -1.87 -8.92 0.11
CA GLY A 114 -3.10 -9.49 -0.42
C GLY A 114 -4.26 -8.48 -0.47
N MET A 115 -4.43 -7.63 0.55
CA MET A 115 -5.53 -6.66 0.57
C MET A 115 -5.48 -5.59 -0.54
N PRO A 116 -4.30 -5.04 -0.92
CA PRO A 116 -4.15 -4.21 -2.12
C PRO A 116 -4.71 -4.88 -3.37
N VAL A 117 -4.31 -6.14 -3.64
CA VAL A 117 -4.75 -6.91 -4.81
C VAL A 117 -6.26 -7.11 -4.78
N LEU A 118 -6.81 -7.56 -3.64
CA LEU A 118 -8.25 -7.73 -3.47
C LEU A 118 -9.00 -6.40 -3.66
N SER A 119 -8.43 -5.29 -3.22
CA SER A 119 -9.07 -3.97 -3.32
C SER A 119 -9.18 -3.50 -4.77
N ILE A 120 -8.18 -3.81 -5.60
CA ILE A 120 -8.19 -3.47 -7.03
C ILE A 120 -9.10 -4.39 -7.83
N LEU A 121 -9.25 -5.65 -7.44
CA LEU A 121 -10.13 -6.57 -8.14
C LEU A 121 -11.60 -6.38 -7.77
N PHE A 122 -11.88 -6.14 -6.49
CA PHE A 122 -13.24 -6.22 -5.93
C PHE A 122 -13.75 -4.91 -5.29
N GLY A 123 -12.97 -3.84 -5.37
CA GLY A 123 -13.35 -2.54 -4.78
C GLY A 123 -13.01 -2.49 -3.30
N ASN A 124 -13.67 -1.63 -2.51
CA ASN A 124 -13.29 -1.41 -1.10
C ASN A 124 -13.77 -2.55 -0.19
N VAL A 125 -13.14 -3.72 -0.33
CA VAL A 125 -13.39 -4.93 0.45
C VAL A 125 -13.04 -4.74 1.92
N TRP A 126 -12.04 -3.90 2.23
CA TRP A 126 -11.64 -3.62 3.60
C TRP A 126 -12.77 -3.05 4.45
N ARG A 127 -13.70 -2.31 3.85
CA ARG A 127 -14.89 -1.84 4.59
C ARG A 127 -15.73 -2.97 5.19
N ALA A 128 -15.74 -4.15 4.54
CA ALA A 128 -16.41 -5.36 5.02
C ALA A 128 -15.48 -6.25 5.87
N PHE A 129 -14.18 -6.28 5.59
CA PHE A 129 -13.19 -7.09 6.32
C PHE A 129 -12.46 -6.32 7.44
N SER A 130 -12.83 -5.10 7.78
CA SER A 130 -12.16 -4.38 8.86
C SER A 130 -12.65 -4.90 10.22
N PRO A 131 -11.79 -5.54 11.03
CA PRO A 131 -12.18 -6.03 12.35
C PRO A 131 -12.57 -4.86 13.28
N TRP A 132 -11.91 -3.71 13.14
CA TRP A 132 -12.23 -2.52 13.91
C TRP A 132 -13.61 -1.95 13.57
N ARG A 133 -13.98 -1.93 12.28
CA ARG A 133 -15.33 -1.55 11.88
C ARG A 133 -16.37 -2.57 12.37
N ALA A 134 -16.05 -3.87 12.33
CA ALA A 134 -16.94 -4.90 12.87
C ALA A 134 -17.22 -4.68 14.37
N LEU A 135 -16.18 -4.42 15.16
CA LEU A 135 -16.31 -4.12 16.59
C LEU A 135 -17.09 -2.82 16.84
N ALA A 136 -16.79 -1.75 16.09
CA ALA A 136 -17.51 -0.48 16.20
C ALA A 136 -18.99 -0.63 15.80
N ASP A 137 -19.29 -1.37 14.74
CA ASP A 137 -20.66 -1.65 14.28
C ASP A 137 -21.44 -2.47 15.31
N ALA A 138 -20.82 -3.49 15.90
CA ALA A 138 -21.41 -4.30 16.97
C ALA A 138 -21.69 -3.47 18.23
N PHE A 139 -20.75 -2.60 18.62
CA PHE A 139 -20.94 -1.68 19.75
C PHE A 139 -22.10 -0.71 19.50
N VAL A 140 -22.14 -0.06 18.34
CA VAL A 140 -23.22 0.86 17.96
C VAL A 140 -24.57 0.14 17.98
N TRP A 141 -24.64 -1.06 17.40
CA TRP A 141 -25.86 -1.87 17.39
C TRP A 141 -26.34 -2.21 18.81
N ALA A 142 -25.45 -2.62 19.71
CA ALA A 142 -25.80 -2.95 21.09
C ALA A 142 -26.23 -1.70 21.88
N TRP A 143 -25.54 -0.58 21.67
CA TRP A 143 -25.84 0.70 22.30
C TRP A 143 -27.21 1.24 21.88
N GLU A 144 -27.50 1.24 20.57
CA GLU A 144 -28.79 1.69 20.03
C GLU A 144 -29.94 0.79 20.46
N ARG A 145 -29.69 -0.52 20.61
CA ARG A 145 -30.68 -1.46 21.15
C ARG A 145 -31.07 -1.15 22.60
N SER A 146 -30.21 -0.46 23.35
CA SER A 146 -30.53 0.03 24.71
C SER A 146 -31.38 1.31 24.73
N GLY A 147 -31.81 1.81 23.57
CA GLY A 147 -32.60 3.03 23.43
C GLY A 147 -31.77 4.32 23.44
N ARG A 148 -30.43 4.22 23.39
CA ARG A 148 -29.50 5.36 23.41
C ARG A 148 -28.97 5.63 22.00
N GLU A 149 -28.84 6.88 21.61
CA GLU A 149 -28.22 7.22 20.32
C GLU A 149 -26.69 7.13 20.43
N ALA A 150 -26.06 6.45 19.48
CA ALA A 150 -24.60 6.40 19.39
C ALA A 150 -24.09 7.67 18.67
N ARG A 151 -23.43 8.56 19.40
CA ARG A 151 -22.84 9.80 18.87
C ARG A 151 -21.33 9.82 19.07
N PRO A 152 -20.56 10.43 18.15
CA PRO A 152 -19.13 10.64 18.35
C PRO A 152 -18.89 11.56 19.56
N LEU A 153 -17.79 11.33 20.28
CA LEU A 153 -17.44 12.13 21.47
C LEU A 153 -16.96 13.55 21.12
N ALA A 154 -16.45 13.76 19.91
CA ALA A 154 -15.86 15.01 19.46
C ALA A 154 -16.02 15.21 17.94
N VAL A 155 -15.95 16.47 17.51
CA VAL A 155 -15.89 16.83 16.09
C VAL A 155 -14.45 16.71 15.59
N TYR A 156 -14.26 16.05 14.45
CA TYR A 156 -12.93 15.89 13.85
C TYR A 156 -12.40 17.23 13.32
N PRO A 157 -11.21 17.69 13.75
CA PRO A 157 -10.63 18.92 13.23
C PRO A 157 -10.25 18.79 11.74
N GLU A 158 -10.91 19.54 10.86
CA GLU A 158 -10.73 19.41 9.40
C GLU A 158 -9.29 19.66 8.93
N ARG A 159 -8.54 20.51 9.65
CA ARG A 159 -7.13 20.80 9.39
C ARG A 159 -6.23 19.56 9.36
N TYR A 160 -6.59 18.51 10.09
CA TYR A 160 -5.79 17.29 10.14
C TYR A 160 -6.02 16.39 8.93
N GLY A 161 -7.17 16.52 8.24
CA GLY A 161 -7.45 15.79 7.01
C GLY A 161 -7.11 14.29 7.10
N ARG A 162 -6.10 13.84 6.35
CA ARG A 162 -5.55 12.47 6.37
C ARG A 162 -4.21 12.31 7.07
N LEU A 163 -3.69 13.35 7.73
CA LEU A 163 -2.38 13.29 8.42
C LEU A 163 -2.31 12.18 9.47
N PRO A 164 -3.35 11.92 10.30
CA PRO A 164 -3.29 10.80 11.24
C PRO A 164 -3.20 9.45 10.53
N GLY A 165 -3.90 9.28 9.40
CA GLY A 165 -3.78 8.08 8.56
C GLY A 165 -2.40 7.94 7.92
N ALA A 166 -1.78 9.05 7.50
CA ALA A 166 -0.43 9.04 6.95
C ALA A 166 0.60 8.66 8.03
N ALA A 167 0.44 9.18 9.25
CA ALA A 167 1.26 8.80 10.39
C ALA A 167 1.09 7.33 10.77
N ALA A 168 -0.14 6.80 10.73
CA ALA A 168 -0.41 5.39 10.98
C ALA A 168 0.25 4.47 9.94
N LEU A 169 0.16 4.82 8.65
CA LEU A 169 0.83 4.08 7.58
C LEU A 169 2.36 4.17 7.70
N PHE A 170 2.89 5.36 8.03
CA PHE A 170 4.31 5.54 8.27
C PHE A 170 4.80 4.73 9.47
N ALA A 171 4.03 4.67 10.56
CA ALA A 171 4.38 3.89 11.74
C ALA A 171 4.41 2.38 11.45
N PHE A 172 3.50 1.89 10.60
CA PHE A 172 3.56 0.51 10.10
C PHE A 172 4.82 0.25 9.27
N ALA A 173 5.13 1.13 8.31
CA ALA A 173 6.33 1.00 7.50
C ALA A 173 7.63 1.16 8.31
N ALA A 174 7.61 1.97 9.37
CA ALA A 174 8.73 2.10 10.31
C ALA A 174 8.95 0.82 11.12
N LEU A 175 7.87 0.16 11.54
CA LEU A 175 7.95 -1.16 12.16
C LEU A 175 8.52 -2.19 11.18
N GLU A 176 8.11 -2.16 9.92
CA GLU A 176 8.55 -3.10 8.88
C GLU A 176 10.02 -2.89 8.47
N LEU A 177 10.42 -1.64 8.21
CA LEU A 177 11.66 -1.32 7.50
C LEU A 177 12.77 -0.74 8.38
N ALA A 178 12.44 -0.28 9.60
CA ALA A 178 13.42 0.36 10.47
C ALA A 178 13.63 -0.35 11.79
N TYR A 179 12.59 -0.95 12.37
CA TYR A 179 12.71 -1.67 13.63
C TYR A 179 13.66 -2.87 13.52
N ALA A 180 14.40 -3.16 14.59
CA ALA A 180 15.46 -4.18 14.58
C ALA A 180 14.94 -5.62 14.42
N ASP A 181 13.74 -5.92 14.93
CA ASP A 181 13.09 -7.23 14.82
C ASP A 181 11.66 -7.11 14.27
N PRO A 182 11.49 -6.80 12.97
CA PRO A 182 10.18 -6.54 12.37
C PRO A 182 9.28 -7.78 12.39
N SER A 183 9.86 -8.98 12.26
CA SER A 183 9.14 -10.26 12.27
C SER A 183 8.85 -10.80 13.67
N GLY A 184 9.34 -10.16 14.74
CA GLY A 184 9.15 -10.61 16.11
C GLY A 184 7.67 -10.70 16.48
N PRO A 185 7.12 -11.89 16.81
CA PRO A 185 5.69 -12.03 17.06
C PRO A 185 5.18 -11.17 18.22
N ARG A 186 6.02 -10.93 19.24
CA ARG A 186 5.67 -10.09 20.39
C ARG A 186 5.65 -8.60 20.03
N ALA A 187 6.57 -8.15 19.18
CA ALA A 187 6.55 -6.80 18.63
C ALA A 187 5.28 -6.57 17.79
N LEU A 188 4.91 -7.55 16.96
CA LEU A 188 3.65 -7.52 16.21
C LEU A 188 2.42 -7.54 17.11
N ALA A 189 2.40 -8.33 18.19
CA ALA A 189 1.30 -8.32 19.16
C ALA A 189 1.12 -6.90 19.74
N PHE A 190 2.22 -6.27 20.18
CA PHE A 190 2.18 -4.91 20.68
C PHE A 190 1.69 -3.92 19.62
N ALA A 191 2.20 -4.00 18.39
CA ALA A 191 1.79 -3.14 17.29
C ALA A 191 0.29 -3.31 16.94
N ILE A 192 -0.20 -4.55 16.86
CA ILE A 192 -1.62 -4.85 16.62
C ILE A 192 -2.50 -4.27 17.73
N ALA A 193 -2.11 -4.43 19.00
CA ALA A 193 -2.85 -3.89 20.13
C ALA A 193 -2.88 -2.35 20.10
N LEU A 194 -1.73 -1.72 19.85
CA LEU A 194 -1.60 -0.26 19.78
C LEU A 194 -2.42 0.31 18.61
N TYR A 195 -2.30 -0.28 17.41
CA TYR A 195 -3.07 0.13 16.24
C TYR A 195 -4.57 -0.02 16.47
N THR A 196 -4.98 -1.12 17.11
CA THR A 196 -6.37 -1.39 17.46
C THR A 196 -6.91 -0.37 18.45
N TYR A 197 -6.15 -0.06 19.49
CA TYR A 197 -6.51 0.95 20.47
C TYR A 197 -6.70 2.32 19.81
N ILE A 198 -5.72 2.78 19.03
CA ILE A 198 -5.78 4.07 18.32
C ILE A 198 -6.98 4.11 17.36
N THR A 199 -7.22 3.01 16.65
CA THR A 199 -8.29 2.93 15.66
C THR A 199 -9.67 2.96 16.31
N LEU A 200 -9.91 2.13 17.34
CA LEU A 200 -11.19 2.10 18.06
C LEU A 200 -11.42 3.40 18.82
N PHE A 201 -10.38 3.97 19.44
CA PHE A 201 -10.46 5.27 20.09
C PHE A 201 -10.85 6.36 19.08
N GLY A 202 -10.19 6.40 17.92
CA GLY A 202 -10.50 7.36 16.86
C GLY A 202 -11.93 7.21 16.31
N MET A 203 -12.41 5.97 16.15
CA MET A 203 -13.80 5.69 15.76
C MET A 203 -14.81 6.13 16.82
N ALA A 204 -14.52 5.93 18.11
CA ALA A 204 -15.37 6.39 19.21
C ALA A 204 -15.36 7.93 19.33
N ALA A 205 -14.17 8.54 19.22
CA ALA A 205 -13.99 9.98 19.35
C ALA A 205 -14.63 10.74 18.19
N PHE A 206 -14.39 10.34 16.95
CA PHE A 206 -14.73 11.15 15.76
C PHE A 206 -15.79 10.51 14.85
N GLY A 207 -16.25 9.31 15.20
CA GLY A 207 -17.21 8.52 14.43
C GLY A 207 -16.53 7.55 13.46
N ARG A 208 -17.10 6.35 13.34
CA ARG A 208 -16.53 5.25 12.54
C ARG A 208 -16.26 5.60 11.08
N GLU A 209 -17.17 6.34 10.43
CA GLU A 209 -17.02 6.70 9.01
C GLU A 209 -15.96 7.81 8.82
N THR A 210 -15.98 8.83 9.68
CA THR A 210 -14.99 9.90 9.67
C THR A 210 -13.59 9.35 9.89
N TRP A 211 -13.39 8.53 10.94
CA TRP A 211 -12.07 7.97 11.25
C TRP A 211 -11.59 7.01 10.18
N SER A 212 -12.45 6.14 9.64
CA SER A 212 -12.05 5.24 8.54
C SER A 212 -11.60 5.99 7.29
N GLY A 213 -12.15 7.18 7.02
CA GLY A 213 -11.78 7.98 5.85
C GLY A 213 -10.58 8.91 6.06
N ARG A 214 -10.13 9.11 7.31
CA ARG A 214 -9.20 10.18 7.71
C ARG A 214 -8.05 9.76 8.63
N GLY A 215 -8.28 8.82 9.54
CA GLY A 215 -7.29 8.41 10.55
C GLY A 215 -6.82 6.96 10.46
N GLU A 216 -7.60 6.07 9.85
CA GLU A 216 -7.22 4.65 9.71
C GLU A 216 -6.39 4.46 8.43
N GLY A 217 -5.09 4.20 8.57
CA GLY A 217 -4.12 4.19 7.49
C GLY A 217 -4.44 3.16 6.40
N PHE A 218 -4.77 1.93 6.78
CA PHE A 218 -5.07 0.85 5.84
C PHE A 218 -6.39 1.10 5.09
N ALA A 219 -7.45 1.55 5.75
CA ALA A 219 -8.69 1.93 5.08
C ALA A 219 -8.48 3.02 4.04
N ILE A 220 -7.62 4.02 4.31
CA ILE A 220 -7.33 5.07 3.33
C ILE A 220 -6.57 4.48 2.14
N LEU A 221 -5.51 3.69 2.39
CA LEU A 221 -4.73 3.06 1.33
C LEU A 221 -5.63 2.20 0.43
N PHE A 222 -6.35 1.25 1.03
CA PHE A 222 -7.22 0.34 0.30
C PHE A 222 -8.40 1.05 -0.37
N ALA A 223 -8.91 2.15 0.20
CA ALA A 223 -9.93 2.98 -0.46
C ALA A 223 -9.38 3.70 -1.69
N TYR A 224 -8.12 4.15 -1.69
CA TYR A 224 -7.49 4.70 -2.89
C TYR A 224 -7.30 3.62 -3.95
N LEU A 225 -6.74 2.47 -3.59
CA LEU A 225 -6.53 1.35 -4.50
C LEU A 225 -7.86 0.85 -5.10
N ALA A 226 -8.91 0.77 -4.29
CA ALA A 226 -10.26 0.43 -4.73
C ALA A 226 -10.86 1.38 -5.78
N ARG A 227 -10.33 2.60 -5.94
CA ARG A 227 -10.75 3.51 -7.03
C ARG A 227 -10.35 2.99 -8.42
N MET A 228 -9.33 2.14 -8.50
CA MET A 228 -8.93 1.48 -9.74
C MET A 228 -9.84 0.32 -10.12
N SER A 229 -10.62 -0.19 -9.16
CA SER A 229 -11.40 -1.40 -9.35
C SER A 229 -12.54 -1.25 -10.37
N PRO A 230 -12.78 -2.29 -11.19
CA PRO A 230 -13.99 -2.40 -12.00
C PRO A 230 -15.25 -2.47 -11.15
N LEU A 231 -15.17 -3.01 -9.93
CA LEU A 231 -16.30 -3.13 -9.01
C LEU A 231 -16.31 -1.95 -8.02
N ALA A 232 -17.42 -1.23 -7.99
CA ALA A 232 -17.63 -0.12 -7.06
C ALA A 232 -18.92 -0.31 -6.25
N ALA A 233 -18.92 0.18 -5.01
CA ALA A 233 -20.11 0.28 -4.19
C ALA A 233 -20.44 1.77 -3.96
N ARG A 234 -21.59 2.22 -4.42
CA ARG A 234 -22.05 3.60 -4.26
C ARG A 234 -23.53 3.63 -3.90
N ASP A 235 -23.89 4.42 -2.89
CA ASP A 235 -25.28 4.63 -2.45
C ASP A 235 -26.05 3.31 -2.20
N GLY A 236 -25.37 2.33 -1.56
CA GLY A 236 -25.94 1.02 -1.25
C GLY A 236 -26.13 0.09 -2.47
N ARG A 237 -25.53 0.42 -3.61
CA ARG A 237 -25.58 -0.38 -4.84
C ARG A 237 -24.19 -0.71 -5.35
N LEU A 238 -24.02 -1.93 -5.84
CA LEU A 238 -22.83 -2.32 -6.58
C LEU A 238 -22.96 -1.86 -8.04
N SER A 239 -21.87 -1.43 -8.64
CA SER A 239 -21.79 -1.09 -10.06
C SER A 239 -20.47 -1.58 -10.67
N LEU A 240 -20.53 -1.90 -11.97
CA LEU A 240 -19.37 -2.23 -12.79
C LEU A 240 -18.98 -1.01 -13.62
N ARG A 241 -17.74 -0.56 -13.48
CA ARG A 241 -17.16 0.54 -14.25
C ARG A 241 -15.86 0.08 -14.91
N PRO A 242 -15.37 0.78 -15.94
CA PRO A 242 -14.04 0.52 -16.46
C PRO A 242 -12.98 0.68 -15.35
N PRO A 243 -11.88 -0.10 -15.38
CA PRO A 243 -10.75 0.13 -14.49
C PRO A 243 -10.28 1.59 -14.54
N LEU A 244 -9.70 2.08 -13.44
CA LEU A 244 -9.21 3.46 -13.27
C LEU A 244 -10.28 4.56 -13.32
N ALA A 245 -11.52 4.28 -13.75
CA ALA A 245 -12.56 5.31 -13.87
C ALA A 245 -12.85 6.04 -12.54
N GLY A 246 -12.64 5.37 -11.40
CA GLY A 246 -12.76 5.99 -10.08
C GLY A 246 -11.68 7.01 -9.71
N LEU A 247 -10.65 7.18 -10.54
CA LEU A 247 -9.55 8.13 -10.34
C LEU A 247 -9.70 9.44 -11.11
N GLY A 248 -10.73 9.63 -11.94
CA GLY A 248 -10.89 10.83 -12.79
C GLY A 248 -11.19 12.16 -12.08
N GLY A 249 -11.26 12.16 -10.74
CA GLY A 249 -11.54 13.34 -9.92
C GLY A 249 -10.29 14.02 -9.39
N SER A 250 -10.48 15.10 -8.64
CA SER A 250 -9.42 15.68 -7.78
C SER A 250 -9.53 15.15 -6.35
N GLU A 251 -8.45 15.31 -5.58
CA GLU A 251 -8.38 14.96 -4.18
C GLU A 251 -7.99 16.17 -3.34
N SER A 252 -8.99 16.86 -2.81
CA SER A 252 -8.84 18.14 -2.09
C SER A 252 -8.69 17.97 -0.58
N LEU A 253 -8.85 16.77 -0.03
CA LEU A 253 -8.75 16.57 1.41
C LEU A 253 -7.31 16.81 1.87
N ALA A 254 -7.13 17.67 2.88
CA ALA A 254 -5.83 17.93 3.50
C ALA A 254 -5.14 16.62 3.91
N GLY A 255 -3.81 16.57 3.84
CA GLY A 255 -3.06 15.36 4.17
C GLY A 255 -3.06 14.25 3.10
N SER A 256 -3.79 14.39 1.99
CA SER A 256 -3.79 13.37 0.91
C SER A 256 -2.44 13.26 0.20
N VAL A 257 -1.79 14.38 -0.09
CA VAL A 257 -0.43 14.40 -0.67
C VAL A 257 0.60 13.72 0.24
N PRO A 258 0.75 14.09 1.53
CA PRO A 258 1.70 13.40 2.40
C PRO A 258 1.33 11.94 2.62
N PHE A 259 0.04 11.56 2.64
CA PHE A 259 -0.36 10.16 2.70
C PHE A 259 0.19 9.35 1.52
N ILE A 260 0.03 9.85 0.29
CA ILE A 260 0.56 9.16 -0.90
C ILE A 260 2.09 9.22 -0.93
N ALA A 261 2.70 10.31 -0.48
CA ALA A 261 4.16 10.40 -0.34
C ALA A 261 4.69 9.36 0.64
N VAL A 262 3.98 9.08 1.74
CA VAL A 262 4.30 7.95 2.63
C VAL A 262 4.19 6.64 1.87
N ALA A 263 3.04 6.34 1.24
CA ALA A 263 2.82 5.07 0.53
C ALA A 263 3.89 4.79 -0.55
N LEU A 264 4.33 5.81 -1.28
CA LEU A 264 5.39 5.67 -2.30
C LEU A 264 6.79 5.69 -1.70
N GLY A 265 7.06 6.59 -0.76
CA GLY A 265 8.38 6.79 -0.18
C GLY A 265 8.83 5.61 0.67
N THR A 266 7.90 4.90 1.33
CA THR A 266 8.22 3.70 2.12
C THR A 266 8.71 2.57 1.23
N VAL A 267 8.03 2.31 0.11
CA VAL A 267 8.46 1.28 -0.86
C VAL A 267 9.75 1.70 -1.58
N GLY A 268 9.90 3.00 -1.88
CA GLY A 268 11.15 3.53 -2.41
C GLY A 268 12.33 3.33 -1.45
N PHE A 269 12.11 3.53 -0.15
CA PHE A 269 13.12 3.25 0.88
C PHE A 269 13.39 1.76 1.03
N ASP A 270 12.37 0.89 1.00
CA ASP A 270 12.54 -0.56 1.03
C ASP A 270 13.47 -1.05 -0.09
N GLY A 271 13.27 -0.58 -1.33
CA GLY A 271 14.19 -0.88 -2.42
C GLY A 271 15.59 -0.32 -2.19
N PHE A 272 15.70 0.91 -1.69
CA PHE A 272 16.99 1.58 -1.48
C PHE A 272 17.80 0.97 -0.33
N SER A 273 17.12 0.56 0.75
CA SER A 273 17.75 0.02 1.95
C SER A 273 18.44 -1.31 1.65
N ARG A 274 17.98 -2.07 0.66
CA ARG A 274 18.63 -3.30 0.18
C ARG A 274 19.89 -3.09 -0.65
N THR A 275 20.16 -1.87 -1.11
CA THR A 275 21.35 -1.61 -1.91
C THR A 275 22.62 -1.76 -1.09
N THR A 276 23.72 -2.19 -1.72
CA THR A 276 25.03 -2.31 -1.06
C THR A 276 25.46 -0.99 -0.41
N THR A 277 25.18 0.15 -1.04
CA THR A 277 25.49 1.48 -0.51
C THR A 277 24.87 1.73 0.86
N TRP A 278 23.59 1.36 1.05
CA TRP A 278 22.89 1.55 2.32
C TRP A 278 23.33 0.52 3.36
N GLN A 279 23.46 -0.75 2.96
CA GLN A 279 23.93 -1.81 3.85
C GLN A 279 25.34 -1.55 4.38
N ASP A 280 26.25 -1.05 3.54
CA ASP A 280 27.60 -0.67 3.95
C ASP A 280 27.57 0.52 4.92
N LEU A 281 26.66 1.48 4.73
CA LEU A 281 26.49 2.59 5.66
C LEU A 281 25.98 2.11 7.01
N LEU A 282 24.95 1.26 7.00
CA LEU A 282 24.38 0.67 8.21
C LEU A 282 25.45 -0.11 8.98
N ALA A 283 26.20 -0.98 8.29
CA ALA A 283 27.29 -1.75 8.89
C ALA A 283 28.39 -0.86 9.47
N ARG A 284 28.80 0.22 8.78
CA ARG A 284 29.81 1.16 9.28
C ARG A 284 29.37 1.86 10.57
N VAL A 285 28.09 2.22 10.65
CA VAL A 285 27.53 2.94 11.80
C VAL A 285 27.27 1.99 12.98
N GLU A 286 26.89 0.74 12.70
CA GLU A 286 26.61 -0.29 13.70
C GLU A 286 27.89 -0.91 14.28
N ALA A 287 28.93 -1.12 13.45
CA ALA A 287 30.17 -1.84 13.80
C ALA A 287 30.83 -1.43 15.13
N PRO A 288 30.91 -0.14 15.52
CA PRO A 288 31.50 0.26 16.79
C PRO A 288 30.78 -0.26 18.04
N TYR A 289 29.52 -0.69 17.91
CA TYR A 289 28.66 -1.03 19.05
C TYR A 289 28.28 -2.51 19.10
N VAL A 290 28.49 -3.27 18.02
CA VAL A 290 28.04 -4.67 17.88
C VAL A 290 28.49 -5.55 19.05
N VAL A 291 29.74 -5.39 19.49
CA VAL A 291 30.33 -6.24 20.54
C VAL A 291 30.06 -5.67 21.93
N ASP A 292 30.37 -4.39 22.14
CA ASP A 292 30.40 -3.80 23.48
C ASP A 292 29.01 -3.35 23.97
N ARG A 293 28.13 -2.95 23.05
CA ARG A 293 26.81 -2.36 23.37
C ARG A 293 25.78 -2.69 22.28
N PRO A 294 25.41 -3.97 22.11
CA PRO A 294 24.54 -4.42 21.01
C PRO A 294 23.20 -3.67 20.96
N GLY A 295 22.57 -3.39 22.11
CA GLY A 295 21.33 -2.61 22.15
C GLY A 295 21.48 -1.16 21.66
N LEU A 296 22.66 -0.53 21.84
CA LEU A 296 22.92 0.77 21.22
C LEU A 296 23.12 0.64 19.70
N GLY A 297 23.77 -0.44 19.23
CA GLY A 297 23.89 -0.74 17.81
C GLY A 297 22.53 -0.84 17.13
N GLU A 298 21.59 -1.59 17.73
CA GLU A 298 20.21 -1.71 17.24
C GLU A 298 19.45 -0.37 17.20
N ILE A 299 19.57 0.44 18.26
CA ILE A 299 18.93 1.76 18.33
C ILE A 299 19.49 2.68 17.24
N VAL A 300 20.80 2.68 17.04
CA VAL A 300 21.45 3.53 16.02
C VAL A 300 21.06 3.06 14.61
N ALA A 301 21.05 1.75 14.35
CA ALA A 301 20.61 1.17 13.09
C ALA A 301 19.13 1.52 12.80
N THR A 302 18.26 1.37 13.80
CA THR A 302 16.85 1.74 13.72
C THR A 302 16.70 3.24 13.43
N GLY A 303 17.44 4.09 14.13
CA GLY A 303 17.44 5.54 13.93
C GLY A 303 17.88 5.95 12.51
N LEU A 304 18.92 5.31 11.98
CA LEU A 304 19.40 5.54 10.61
C LEU A 304 18.34 5.12 9.58
N ASN A 305 17.72 3.96 9.75
CA ASN A 305 16.65 3.51 8.86
C ASN A 305 15.41 4.41 8.94
N LEU A 306 15.02 4.89 10.13
CA LEU A 306 13.95 5.88 10.28
C LEU A 306 14.28 7.19 9.55
N ALA A 307 15.51 7.67 9.66
CA ALA A 307 15.95 8.88 8.95
C ALA A 307 15.94 8.69 7.43
N GLY A 308 16.41 7.54 6.95
CA GLY A 308 16.35 7.15 5.54
C GLY A 308 14.91 7.07 5.02
N LEU A 309 14.02 6.45 5.79
CA LEU A 309 12.59 6.32 5.48
C LEU A 309 11.91 7.70 5.40
N LEU A 310 12.12 8.57 6.39
CA LEU A 310 11.64 9.95 6.35
C LEU A 310 12.20 10.73 5.16
N GLY A 311 13.49 10.55 4.86
CA GLY A 311 14.16 11.14 3.72
C GLY A 311 13.53 10.73 2.39
N ALA A 312 13.25 9.44 2.20
CA ALA A 312 12.60 8.93 0.99
C ALA A 312 11.17 9.48 0.82
N VAL A 313 10.38 9.50 1.89
CA VAL A 313 9.04 10.11 1.90
C VAL A 313 9.11 11.60 1.54
N ALA A 314 10.06 12.34 2.12
CA ALA A 314 10.26 13.75 1.81
C ALA A 314 10.68 13.96 0.35
N ILE A 315 11.63 13.18 -0.17
CA ILE A 315 12.09 13.28 -1.57
C ILE A 315 10.94 13.06 -2.54
N VAL A 316 10.14 12.00 -2.35
CA VAL A 316 8.97 11.72 -3.21
C VAL A 316 7.93 12.84 -3.11
N GLY A 317 7.61 13.28 -1.90
CA GLY A 317 6.65 14.38 -1.69
C GLY A 317 7.10 15.68 -2.34
N LEU A 318 8.36 16.06 -2.16
CA LEU A 318 8.94 17.29 -2.71
C LEU A 318 9.11 17.22 -4.23
N ALA A 319 9.51 16.07 -4.79
CA ALA A 319 9.59 15.87 -6.23
C ALA A 319 8.21 16.02 -6.88
N TYR A 320 7.17 15.43 -6.28
CA TYR A 320 5.80 15.59 -6.74
C TYR A 320 5.31 17.05 -6.67
N LEU A 321 5.52 17.72 -5.54
CA LEU A 321 5.13 19.12 -5.37
C LEU A 321 5.91 20.04 -6.34
N GLY A 322 7.19 19.77 -6.55
CA GLY A 322 8.03 20.47 -7.53
C GLY A 322 7.52 20.29 -8.96
N ALA A 323 7.15 19.07 -9.35
CA ALA A 323 6.53 18.81 -10.65
C ALA A 323 5.19 19.55 -10.82
N CYS A 324 4.35 19.57 -9.79
CA CYS A 324 3.09 20.33 -9.81
C CYS A 324 3.31 21.85 -9.87
N ALA A 325 4.34 22.36 -9.20
CA ALA A 325 4.71 23.77 -9.25
C ALA A 325 5.23 24.16 -10.64
N LEU A 326 6.07 23.32 -11.25
CA LEU A 326 6.55 23.50 -12.61
C LEU A 326 5.39 23.44 -13.61
N ALA A 327 4.50 22.45 -13.49
CA ALA A 327 3.28 22.35 -14.30
C ALA A 327 2.44 23.64 -14.20
N ARG A 328 2.19 24.12 -12.97
CA ARG A 328 1.45 25.38 -12.73
C ARG A 328 2.12 26.56 -13.42
N TRP A 329 3.45 26.68 -13.31
CA TRP A 329 4.21 27.77 -13.92
C TRP A 329 4.14 27.73 -15.46
N THR A 330 4.28 26.55 -16.07
CA THR A 330 4.26 26.41 -17.55
C THR A 330 2.96 26.85 -18.21
N VAL A 331 1.84 26.84 -17.48
CA VAL A 331 0.51 27.20 -17.97
C VAL A 331 -0.11 28.40 -17.26
N ASN A 332 0.65 29.09 -16.40
CA ASN A 332 0.19 30.21 -15.59
C ASN A 332 -1.13 29.92 -14.82
N ALA A 333 -1.27 28.72 -14.26
CA ALA A 333 -2.50 28.34 -13.58
C ALA A 333 -2.71 29.14 -12.27
N PRO A 334 -3.94 29.63 -12.00
CA PRO A 334 -4.23 30.50 -10.86
C PRO A 334 -4.18 29.78 -9.50
N ARG A 335 -4.28 28.45 -9.49
CA ARG A 335 -4.31 27.61 -8.28
C ARG A 335 -3.26 26.51 -8.37
N THR A 336 -2.97 25.89 -7.22
CA THR A 336 -2.10 24.71 -7.16
C THR A 336 -2.72 23.54 -7.93
N LEU A 337 -1.89 22.80 -8.66
CA LEU A 337 -2.28 21.58 -9.37
C LEU A 337 -2.06 20.32 -8.52
N ALA A 338 -1.51 20.46 -7.30
CA ALA A 338 -1.20 19.31 -6.45
C ALA A 338 -2.44 18.46 -6.14
N HIS A 339 -3.59 19.08 -5.84
CA HIS A 339 -4.84 18.34 -5.57
C HIS A 339 -5.46 17.73 -6.82
N GLU A 340 -5.14 18.28 -8.00
CA GLU A 340 -5.65 17.81 -9.28
C GLU A 340 -4.95 16.51 -9.68
N PHE A 341 -3.62 16.45 -9.58
CA PHE A 341 -2.85 15.28 -10.02
C PHE A 341 -2.59 14.24 -8.94
N THR A 342 -3.08 14.41 -7.71
CA THR A 342 -2.77 13.50 -6.58
C THR A 342 -3.16 12.05 -6.90
N LEU A 343 -4.31 11.83 -7.54
CA LEU A 343 -4.80 10.49 -7.85
C LEU A 343 -4.00 9.78 -8.96
N SER A 344 -3.19 10.50 -9.73
CA SER A 344 -2.29 9.89 -10.73
C SER A 344 -1.16 9.07 -10.11
N LEU A 345 -0.86 9.31 -8.84
CA LEU A 345 0.15 8.57 -8.09
C LEU A 345 -0.37 7.23 -7.54
N VAL A 346 -1.70 7.04 -7.47
CA VAL A 346 -2.30 5.82 -6.89
C VAL A 346 -1.94 4.56 -7.69
N PRO A 347 -2.02 4.53 -9.05
CA PRO A 347 -1.56 3.39 -9.81
C PRO A 347 -0.07 3.09 -9.62
N ILE A 348 0.75 4.13 -9.43
CA ILE A 348 2.19 3.99 -9.21
C ILE A 348 2.44 3.32 -7.86
N ALA A 349 1.78 3.80 -6.80
CA ALA A 349 1.93 3.22 -5.46
C ALA A 349 1.65 1.71 -5.46
N PHE A 350 0.57 1.30 -6.12
CA PHE A 350 0.24 -0.12 -6.24
C PHE A 350 1.30 -0.93 -6.99
N VAL A 351 1.75 -0.46 -8.16
CA VAL A 351 2.70 -1.27 -8.95
C VAL A 351 4.08 -1.29 -8.33
N TYR A 352 4.43 -0.32 -7.48
CA TYR A 352 5.63 -0.39 -6.67
C TYR A 352 5.54 -1.52 -5.64
N GLU A 353 4.40 -1.67 -4.96
CA GLU A 353 4.16 -2.82 -4.06
C GLU A 353 4.29 -4.14 -4.83
N VAL A 354 3.63 -4.27 -5.99
CA VAL A 354 3.73 -5.49 -6.82
C VAL A 354 5.17 -5.72 -7.26
N ALA A 355 5.86 -4.70 -7.76
CA ALA A 355 7.21 -4.84 -8.27
C ALA A 355 8.21 -5.23 -7.18
N HIS A 356 8.06 -4.78 -5.94
CA HIS A 356 9.02 -5.10 -4.87
C HIS A 356 8.65 -6.39 -4.12
N TYR A 357 7.36 -6.74 -4.04
CA TYR A 357 6.89 -7.81 -3.17
C TYR A 357 6.23 -9.00 -3.91
N PHE A 358 6.22 -9.04 -5.24
CA PHE A 358 5.62 -10.15 -5.99
C PHE A 358 6.19 -11.52 -5.61
N SER A 359 7.51 -11.67 -5.56
CA SER A 359 8.17 -12.93 -5.18
C SER A 359 7.82 -13.32 -3.74
N LEU A 360 7.86 -12.35 -2.80
CA LEU A 360 7.47 -12.57 -1.41
C LEU A 360 6.02 -13.05 -1.32
N PHE A 361 5.09 -12.39 -2.02
CA PHE A 361 3.67 -12.76 -2.01
C PHE A 361 3.44 -14.20 -2.46
N VAL A 362 4.08 -14.63 -3.55
CA VAL A 362 3.89 -15.97 -4.10
C VAL A 362 4.63 -17.04 -3.30
N LEU A 363 5.86 -16.77 -2.86
CA LEU A 363 6.67 -17.77 -2.17
C LEU A 363 6.29 -17.87 -0.68
N GLN A 364 6.28 -16.74 0.03
CA GLN A 364 5.92 -16.73 1.45
C GLN A 364 4.43 -16.99 1.66
N GLY A 365 3.57 -16.60 0.71
CA GLY A 365 2.14 -16.89 0.76
C GLY A 365 1.81 -18.39 0.83
N GLN A 366 2.68 -19.26 0.32
CA GLN A 366 2.50 -20.72 0.42
C GLN A 366 2.55 -21.21 1.86
N PHE A 367 3.28 -20.52 2.76
CA PHE A 367 3.36 -20.89 4.18
C PHE A 367 2.06 -20.61 4.94
N LEU A 368 1.10 -19.85 4.38
CA LEU A 368 -0.19 -19.64 5.04
C LEU A 368 -0.96 -20.95 5.24
N ALA A 369 -0.85 -21.91 4.32
CA ALA A 369 -1.55 -23.19 4.42
C ALA A 369 -1.11 -24.00 5.66
N PRO A 370 0.19 -24.31 5.87
CA PRO A 370 0.62 -24.98 7.09
C PRO A 370 0.42 -24.11 8.36
N LEU A 371 0.67 -22.79 8.29
CA LEU A 371 0.52 -21.90 9.44
C LEU A 371 -0.94 -21.73 9.90
N LEU A 372 -1.93 -21.84 9.01
CA LEU A 372 -3.34 -21.81 9.41
C LEU A 372 -3.78 -23.13 10.06
N SER A 373 -3.11 -24.25 9.76
CA SER A 373 -3.32 -25.53 10.44
C SER A 373 -2.71 -25.56 11.83
N ASP A 374 -1.57 -24.88 12.05
CA ASP A 374 -0.93 -24.73 13.35
C ASP A 374 -0.66 -23.26 13.73
N PRO A 375 -1.69 -22.44 13.98
CA PRO A 375 -1.54 -20.99 14.13
C PRO A 375 -0.73 -20.57 15.36
N LEU A 376 -0.61 -21.44 16.37
CA LEU A 376 0.13 -21.17 17.60
C LEU A 376 1.51 -21.86 17.64
N GLY A 377 1.87 -22.69 16.66
CA GLY A 377 3.10 -23.49 16.68
C GLY A 377 3.09 -24.55 17.78
N LYS A 378 1.97 -25.27 17.97
CA LYS A 378 1.78 -26.28 19.03
C LYS A 378 1.72 -27.71 18.49
N GLY A 379 2.02 -27.91 17.21
CA GLY A 379 1.90 -29.19 16.52
C GLY A 379 0.46 -29.57 16.21
N TRP A 380 -0.41 -28.57 16.00
CA TRP A 380 -1.80 -28.82 15.58
C TRP A 380 -1.90 -29.08 14.07
N ASP A 381 -2.99 -29.72 13.66
CA ASP A 381 -3.35 -29.86 12.25
C ASP A 381 -4.84 -29.61 12.05
N LEU A 382 -5.26 -28.35 12.25
CA LEU A 382 -6.68 -27.98 12.27
C LEU A 382 -7.37 -28.12 10.90
N LEU A 383 -6.63 -27.97 9.80
CA LEU A 383 -7.17 -27.99 8.44
C LEU A 383 -6.64 -29.17 7.60
N GLY A 384 -5.79 -30.04 8.15
CA GLY A 384 -5.18 -31.13 7.38
C GLY A 384 -4.06 -30.68 6.45
N THR A 385 -3.44 -29.52 6.73
CA THR A 385 -2.46 -28.87 5.85
C THR A 385 -1.12 -28.62 6.51
N ALA A 386 -0.88 -29.11 7.73
CA ALA A 386 0.39 -28.94 8.43
C ALA A 386 1.60 -29.47 7.62
N ASP A 387 1.42 -30.57 6.88
CA ASP A 387 2.48 -31.21 6.07
C ASP A 387 2.64 -30.62 4.65
N VAL A 388 1.89 -29.57 4.29
CA VAL A 388 2.01 -28.93 2.97
C VAL A 388 3.37 -28.23 2.87
N ALA A 389 4.27 -28.80 2.06
CA ALA A 389 5.59 -28.25 1.80
C ALA A 389 5.54 -27.14 0.73
N PRO A 390 5.97 -25.90 1.03
CA PRO A 390 6.06 -24.84 0.03
C PRO A 390 7.06 -25.15 -1.08
N ASN A 391 6.68 -24.88 -2.32
CA ASN A 391 7.56 -24.97 -3.48
C ASN A 391 8.26 -23.63 -3.72
N LEU A 392 9.48 -23.51 -3.19
CA LEU A 392 10.32 -22.31 -3.36
C LEU A 392 10.88 -22.17 -4.79
N ALA A 393 10.83 -23.23 -5.60
CA ALA A 393 11.23 -23.22 -7.00
C ALA A 393 10.08 -22.87 -7.97
N ALA A 394 8.91 -22.49 -7.45
CA ALA A 394 7.73 -22.17 -8.25
C ALA A 394 7.95 -20.96 -9.20
N LEU A 395 8.86 -20.06 -8.86
CA LEU A 395 9.19 -18.89 -9.68
C LEU A 395 10.66 -18.91 -10.10
N THR A 396 10.88 -18.73 -11.40
CA THR A 396 12.24 -18.50 -11.91
C THR A 396 12.63 -17.03 -11.76
N PRO A 397 13.93 -16.71 -11.65
CA PRO A 397 14.43 -15.33 -11.68
C PRO A 397 13.88 -14.51 -12.86
N ASN A 398 13.87 -15.10 -14.06
CA ASN A 398 13.35 -14.44 -15.26
C ASN A 398 11.85 -14.12 -15.14
N THR A 399 11.05 -15.04 -14.60
CA THR A 399 9.62 -14.81 -14.38
C THR A 399 9.38 -13.65 -13.44
N ILE A 400 10.09 -13.61 -12.31
CA ILE A 400 10.01 -12.51 -11.34
C ILE A 400 10.33 -11.19 -12.05
N TRP A 401 11.44 -11.15 -12.79
CA TRP A 401 11.86 -9.95 -13.50
C TRP A 401 10.82 -9.44 -14.50
N TYR A 402 10.28 -10.30 -15.38
CA TYR A 402 9.30 -9.90 -16.39
C TYR A 402 8.03 -9.35 -15.74
N VAL A 403 7.54 -9.98 -14.67
CA VAL A 403 6.35 -9.52 -13.93
C VAL A 403 6.61 -8.16 -13.29
N GLN A 404 7.73 -8.00 -12.59
CA GLN A 404 8.09 -6.74 -11.93
C GLN A 404 8.24 -5.59 -12.93
N ALA A 405 8.96 -5.82 -14.03
CA ALA A 405 9.17 -4.82 -15.07
C ALA A 405 7.85 -4.43 -15.77
N ALA A 406 7.04 -5.42 -16.15
CA ALA A 406 5.74 -5.17 -16.78
C ALA A 406 4.78 -4.42 -15.85
N ALA A 407 4.69 -4.84 -14.58
CA ALA A 407 3.87 -4.17 -13.58
C ALA A 407 4.30 -2.70 -13.42
N LEU A 408 5.60 -2.45 -13.24
CA LEU A 408 6.13 -1.10 -13.06
C LEU A 408 5.78 -0.19 -14.25
N VAL A 409 6.03 -0.65 -15.48
CA VAL A 409 5.74 0.14 -16.69
C VAL A 409 4.24 0.38 -16.85
N LEU A 410 3.40 -0.65 -16.72
CA LEU A 410 1.95 -0.53 -16.88
C LEU A 410 1.33 0.40 -15.84
N GLY A 411 1.78 0.36 -14.59
CA GLY A 411 1.27 1.26 -13.55
C GLY A 411 1.64 2.71 -13.77
N HIS A 412 2.84 3.00 -14.29
CA HIS A 412 3.20 4.38 -14.65
C HIS A 412 2.44 4.88 -15.88
N VAL A 413 2.20 4.02 -16.88
CA VAL A 413 1.32 4.35 -18.01
C VAL A 413 -0.11 4.64 -17.53
N ALA A 414 -0.62 3.85 -16.57
CA ALA A 414 -1.92 4.09 -15.95
C ALA A 414 -1.95 5.41 -15.16
N GLY A 415 -0.90 5.71 -14.38
CA GLY A 415 -0.75 6.98 -13.68
C GLY A 415 -0.72 8.18 -14.62
N LEU A 416 0.04 8.07 -15.72
CA LEU A 416 0.10 9.08 -16.78
C LEU A 416 -1.26 9.28 -17.45
N ALA A 417 -2.00 8.20 -17.72
CA ALA A 417 -3.35 8.29 -18.27
C ALA A 417 -4.32 9.02 -17.33
N VAL A 418 -4.24 8.76 -16.02
CA VAL A 418 -5.03 9.46 -15.00
C VAL A 418 -4.66 10.95 -14.91
N ALA A 419 -3.36 11.27 -14.94
CA ALA A 419 -2.90 12.66 -14.93
C ALA A 419 -3.35 13.43 -16.18
N HIS A 420 -3.22 12.80 -17.35
CA HIS A 420 -3.63 13.37 -18.64
C HIS A 420 -5.15 13.56 -18.72
N ASP A 421 -5.94 12.56 -18.32
CA ASP A 421 -7.41 12.68 -18.27
C ASP A 421 -7.85 13.86 -17.39
N ARG A 422 -7.20 14.03 -16.23
CA ARG A 422 -7.47 15.17 -15.35
C ARG A 422 -7.05 16.50 -15.98
N ALA A 423 -5.89 16.57 -16.63
CA ALA A 423 -5.42 17.78 -17.30
C ALA A 423 -6.40 18.24 -18.40
N VAL A 424 -6.88 17.30 -19.21
CA VAL A 424 -7.89 17.56 -20.24
C VAL A 424 -9.24 17.96 -19.62
N ALA A 425 -9.55 17.52 -18.40
CA ALA A 425 -10.76 17.94 -17.70
C ALA A 425 -10.72 19.38 -17.16
N ILE A 426 -9.54 19.88 -16.74
CA ILE A 426 -9.42 21.17 -16.04
C ILE A 426 -8.99 22.34 -16.94
N PHE A 427 -8.32 22.06 -18.07
CA PHE A 427 -7.87 23.10 -19.00
C PHE A 427 -8.78 23.18 -20.24
N ALA A 428 -9.23 24.39 -20.58
CA ALA A 428 -10.04 24.63 -21.77
C ALA A 428 -9.21 24.49 -23.06
N ALA A 429 -7.97 24.99 -23.04
CA ALA A 429 -7.05 24.90 -24.17
C ALA A 429 -6.26 23.58 -24.12
N ARG A 430 -6.29 22.83 -25.22
CA ARG A 430 -5.55 21.57 -25.36
C ARG A 430 -4.04 21.74 -25.20
N THR A 431 -3.50 22.87 -25.65
CA THR A 431 -2.08 23.20 -25.51
C THR A 431 -1.65 23.29 -24.05
N ASP A 432 -2.52 23.84 -23.20
CA ASP A 432 -2.22 24.01 -21.77
C ASP A 432 -2.34 22.69 -21.04
N ALA A 433 -3.33 21.86 -21.39
CA ALA A 433 -3.40 20.48 -20.93
C ALA A 433 -2.08 19.73 -21.20
N LEU A 434 -1.57 19.74 -22.44
CA LEU A 434 -0.33 19.07 -22.81
C LEU A 434 0.91 19.67 -22.12
N ARG A 435 1.04 21.00 -22.09
CA ARG A 435 2.18 21.69 -21.47
C ARG A 435 2.28 21.39 -19.97
N SER A 436 1.15 21.37 -19.27
CA SER A 436 1.10 21.01 -17.85
C SER A 436 1.63 19.59 -17.59
N GLN A 437 1.48 18.68 -18.56
CA GLN A 437 1.87 17.29 -18.40
C GLN A 437 3.35 17.04 -18.67
N TYR A 438 4.12 17.97 -19.25
CA TYR A 438 5.56 17.75 -19.43
C TYR A 438 6.29 17.57 -18.10
N ALA A 439 5.92 18.35 -17.09
CA ALA A 439 6.48 18.21 -15.75
C ALA A 439 6.06 16.88 -15.09
N MET A 440 4.81 16.47 -15.29
CA MET A 440 4.32 15.18 -14.79
C MET A 440 4.99 14.00 -15.50
N LEU A 441 5.18 14.07 -16.83
CA LEU A 441 5.91 13.06 -17.58
C LEU A 441 7.35 12.94 -17.10
N ALA A 442 8.05 14.07 -16.89
CA ALA A 442 9.41 14.07 -16.36
C ALA A 442 9.47 13.40 -14.98
N LEU A 443 8.50 13.69 -14.10
CA LEU A 443 8.39 13.03 -12.80
C LEU A 443 8.17 11.52 -12.94
N MET A 444 7.25 11.10 -13.82
CA MET A 444 6.94 9.68 -14.04
C MET A 444 8.14 8.92 -14.60
N VAL A 445 8.88 9.51 -15.53
CA VAL A 445 10.13 8.95 -16.07
C VAL A 445 11.18 8.85 -14.96
N LEU A 446 11.34 9.89 -14.15
CA LEU A 446 12.26 9.87 -13.01
C LEU A 446 11.93 8.73 -12.04
N TYR A 447 10.65 8.58 -11.66
CA TYR A 447 10.21 7.51 -10.78
C TYR A 447 10.42 6.14 -11.42
N THR A 448 10.02 5.95 -12.68
CA THR A 448 10.22 4.68 -13.39
C THR A 448 11.70 4.30 -13.45
N VAL A 449 12.58 5.22 -13.88
CA VAL A 449 14.01 4.93 -13.97
C VAL A 449 14.60 4.66 -12.59
N ALA A 450 14.21 5.41 -11.55
CA ALA A 450 14.63 5.15 -10.18
C ALA A 450 14.15 3.77 -9.69
N GLY A 451 12.89 3.40 -9.96
CA GLY A 451 12.33 2.10 -9.60
C GLY A 451 13.03 0.94 -10.32
N LEU A 452 13.27 1.08 -11.64
CA LEU A 452 14.05 0.11 -12.42
C LEU A 452 15.49 -0.02 -11.89
N TRP A 453 16.10 1.10 -11.49
CA TRP A 453 17.43 1.10 -10.89
C TRP A 453 17.43 0.36 -9.54
N LEU A 454 16.46 0.60 -8.68
CA LEU A 454 16.31 -0.11 -7.41
C LEU A 454 16.15 -1.62 -7.62
N LEU A 455 15.29 -2.04 -8.55
CA LEU A 455 15.11 -3.46 -8.91
C LEU A 455 16.36 -4.12 -9.49
N SER A 456 17.27 -3.35 -10.09
CA SER A 456 18.53 -3.88 -10.63
C SER A 456 19.65 -3.99 -9.59
N ARG A 457 19.45 -3.43 -8.39
CA ARG A 457 20.47 -3.26 -7.36
C ARG A 457 20.16 -4.03 -6.09
N GLY A 458 18.89 -4.13 -5.71
CA GLY A 458 18.41 -4.99 -4.64
C GLY A 458 17.97 -6.32 -5.19
#